data_AF-A0A6I2GRA8-F1
#
_entry.id   AF-A0A6I2GRA8-F1
#
_cell.length_a   1.000
_cell.length_b   1.000
_cell.length_c   1.000
_cell.angle_alpha   90.00
_cell.angle_beta   90.00
_cell.angle_gamma   90.00
#
_symmetry.space_group_name_H-M   'P 1'
#
loop_
_entity.id
_entity.type
_entity.pdbx_description
1 polymer ?
#
loop_
_entity_poly.entity_id
_entity_poly.type
_entity_poly.pdbx_seq_one_letter_code
_entity_poly.pdbx_strand_id
1 'polypeptide(L)'
;MKTVLPALALLALCACTSVEVTTVKADDLTAQSGAPKAVIQANALGLTALFHMVDLVPSNLDIVVNKMLVAEAKAMGAKKVELKSAHTTPRHGLYALTGFIIGFTSSSAVGVAVE
;
A
#
# COMPACT_ATOMS: atom_id res chain seq x y z
N MET A 1 -17.45 30.97 -7.02
CA MET A 1 -16.50 30.05 -6.35
C MET A 1 -17.22 28.85 -5.71
N LYS A 2 -18.05 28.09 -6.45
CA LYS A 2 -18.84 26.96 -5.88
C LYS A 2 -18.63 25.61 -6.58
N THR A 3 -17.78 25.55 -7.60
CA THR A 3 -17.58 24.36 -8.45
C THR A 3 -16.25 23.64 -8.22
N VAL A 4 -15.37 24.16 -7.36
CA VAL A 4 -14.04 23.56 -7.10
C VAL A 4 -14.08 22.45 -6.04
N LEU A 5 -15.07 22.50 -5.14
CA LEU A 5 -15.26 21.52 -4.06
C LEU A 5 -15.59 20.09 -4.54
N PRO A 6 -16.46 19.86 -5.56
CA PRO A 6 -16.71 18.51 -6.05
C PRO A 6 -15.53 17.91 -6.80
N ALA A 7 -14.67 18.72 -7.44
CA ALA A 7 -13.48 18.24 -8.14
C ALA A 7 -12.43 17.67 -7.19
N LEU A 8 -12.26 18.28 -6.01
CA LEU A 8 -11.34 17.78 -4.98
C LEU A 8 -11.87 16.49 -4.31
N ALA A 9 -13.20 16.37 -4.16
CA ALA A 9 -13.85 15.16 -3.66
C ALA A 9 -13.76 13.99 -4.66
N LEU A 10 -13.80 14.27 -5.98
CA LEU A 10 -13.60 13.26 -7.02
C LEU A 10 -12.16 12.75 -7.09
N LEU A 11 -11.17 13.61 -6.85
CA LEU A 11 -9.75 13.22 -6.78
C LEU A 11 -9.45 12.32 -5.57
N ALA A 12 -10.18 12.48 -4.47
CA ALA A 12 -10.08 11.61 -3.29
C ALA A 12 -10.60 10.17 -3.53
N LEU A 13 -11.44 9.97 -4.55
CA LEU A 13 -11.94 8.64 -4.96
C LEU A 13 -10.95 7.88 -5.87
N CYS A 14 -9.88 8.54 -6.33
CA CYS A 14 -8.80 7.90 -7.09
C CYS A 14 -7.62 7.44 -6.21
N ALA A 15 -7.85 7.19 -4.92
CA ALA A 15 -6.96 6.36 -4.13
C ALA A 15 -7.05 4.92 -4.64
N CYS A 16 -6.35 4.62 -5.72
CA CYS A 16 -6.25 3.27 -6.27
C CYS A 16 -5.44 2.41 -5.30
N THR A 17 -6.11 1.90 -4.27
CA THR A 17 -5.60 0.88 -3.37
C THR A 17 -6.14 -0.47 -3.82
N SER A 18 -5.27 -1.45 -4.05
CA SER A 18 -5.63 -2.83 -4.38
C SER A 18 -5.02 -3.78 -3.36
N VAL A 19 -5.80 -4.75 -2.89
CA VAL A 19 -5.31 -5.87 -2.08
C VAL A 19 -5.71 -7.15 -2.80
N GLU A 20 -4.71 -7.97 -3.12
CA GLU A 20 -4.88 -9.28 -3.71
C GLU A 20 -4.45 -10.33 -2.68
N VAL A 21 -5.32 -11.33 -2.50
CA VAL A 21 -5.12 -12.39 -1.51
C VAL A 21 -5.27 -13.73 -2.19
N THR A 22 -4.31 -14.62 -1.96
CA THR A 22 -4.39 -16.02 -2.37
C THR A 22 -4.22 -16.91 -1.15
N THR A 23 -5.24 -17.70 -0.82
CA THR A 23 -5.14 -18.74 0.22
C THR A 23 -4.23 -19.86 -0.26
N VAL A 24 -3.34 -20.31 0.61
CA VAL A 24 -2.35 -21.33 0.30
C VAL A 24 -2.43 -22.46 1.31
N LYS A 25 -2.22 -23.70 0.86
CA LYS A 25 -2.14 -24.83 1.78
C LYS A 25 -0.76 -24.83 2.44
N ALA A 26 -0.73 -25.20 3.72
CA ALA A 26 0.50 -25.24 4.50
C ALA A 26 1.54 -26.23 3.94
N ASP A 27 1.11 -27.23 3.17
CA ASP A 27 1.99 -28.22 2.54
C ASP A 27 2.65 -27.71 1.25
N ASP A 28 2.05 -26.69 0.61
CA ASP A 28 2.48 -26.20 -0.71
C ASP A 28 3.53 -25.07 -0.60
N LEU A 29 3.62 -24.41 0.57
CA LEU A 29 4.52 -23.28 0.81
C LEU A 29 5.18 -23.38 2.18
N THR A 30 6.40 -22.84 2.31
CA THR A 30 7.08 -22.67 3.59
C THR A 30 7.16 -21.19 3.96
N ALA A 31 6.90 -20.89 5.23
CA ALA A 31 7.19 -19.61 5.84
C ALA A 31 8.13 -19.85 7.02
N GLN A 32 9.06 -18.93 7.27
CA GLN A 32 10.04 -19.07 8.35
C GLN A 32 9.38 -19.02 9.73
N SER A 33 8.23 -18.35 9.84
CA SER A 33 7.62 -18.00 11.13
C SER A 33 6.36 -18.81 11.49
N GLY A 34 5.98 -19.82 10.72
CA GLY A 34 4.81 -20.67 11.01
C GLY A 34 4.18 -21.29 9.77
N ALA A 35 3.02 -21.93 9.94
CA ALA A 35 2.26 -22.49 8.82
C ALA A 35 1.66 -21.35 7.96
N PRO A 36 1.94 -21.29 6.66
CA PRO A 36 1.39 -20.26 5.79
C PRO A 36 -0.09 -20.50 5.53
N LYS A 37 -0.88 -19.42 5.60
CA LYS A 37 -2.33 -19.43 5.33
C LYS A 37 -2.71 -18.70 4.05
N ALA A 38 -2.09 -17.55 3.80
CA ALA A 38 -2.39 -16.72 2.64
C ALA A 38 -1.16 -15.92 2.21
N VAL A 39 -1.05 -15.68 0.92
CA VAL A 39 -0.15 -14.67 0.36
C VAL A 39 -0.97 -13.42 0.10
N ILE A 40 -0.50 -12.29 0.60
CA ILE A 40 -1.17 -11.00 0.50
C ILE A 40 -0.25 -10.03 -0.22
N GLN A 41 -0.78 -9.41 -1.26
CA GLN A 41 -0.15 -8.32 -1.96
C GLN A 41 -1.02 -7.09 -1.83
N ALA A 42 -0.44 -5.99 -1.34
CA ALA A 42 -1.12 -4.72 -1.18
C ALA A 42 -0.38 -3.66 -1.99
N ASN A 43 -1.12 -2.90 -2.79
CA ASN A 43 -0.61 -1.80 -3.61
C ASN A 43 -1.45 -0.55 -3.35
N ALA A 44 -0.80 0.60 -3.19
CA ALA A 44 -1.45 1.90 -3.12
C ALA A 44 -0.79 2.88 -4.08
N LEU A 45 -1.59 3.55 -4.89
CA LEU A 45 -1.17 4.71 -5.67
C LEU A 45 -1.57 6.00 -4.97
N GLY A 46 -0.62 6.93 -4.93
CA GLY A 46 -0.77 8.24 -4.31
C GLY A 46 -0.57 9.34 -5.35
N LEU A 47 -1.13 10.49 -5.01
CA LEU A 47 -1.08 11.69 -5.80
C LEU A 47 -0.52 12.80 -4.93
N THR A 48 0.44 13.50 -5.49
CA THR A 48 1.20 14.52 -4.78
C THR A 48 1.25 15.78 -5.60
N ALA A 49 1.36 16.93 -4.94
CA ALA A 49 1.53 18.23 -5.57
C ALA A 49 2.79 18.92 -5.04
N LEU A 50 3.32 19.83 -5.85
CA LEU A 50 4.48 20.67 -5.54
C LEU A 50 5.69 19.84 -5.09
N PHE A 51 6.35 19.15 -6.03
CA PHE A 51 7.59 18.40 -5.78
C PHE A 51 7.44 17.37 -4.64
N HIS A 52 6.38 16.57 -4.66
CA HIS A 52 6.03 15.59 -3.60
C HIS A 52 5.81 16.16 -2.18
N MET A 53 5.81 17.48 -1.98
CA MET A 53 5.69 18.09 -0.65
C MET A 53 4.27 18.04 -0.10
N VAL A 54 3.26 18.09 -0.96
CA VAL A 54 1.86 18.04 -0.57
C VAL A 54 1.26 16.70 -1.00
N ASP A 55 0.81 15.91 -0.04
CA ASP A 55 0.01 14.71 -0.29
C ASP A 55 -1.44 15.09 -0.57
N LEU A 56 -1.88 14.88 -1.81
CA LEU A 56 -3.31 14.96 -2.16
C LEU A 56 -4.00 13.62 -1.89
N VAL A 57 -3.31 12.52 -2.20
CA VAL A 57 -3.71 11.15 -1.88
C VAL A 57 -2.50 10.42 -1.31
N PRO A 58 -2.55 9.97 -0.04
CA PRO A 58 -1.40 9.37 0.61
C PRO A 58 -1.19 7.91 0.15
N SER A 59 0.04 7.55 -0.22
CA SER A 59 0.44 6.18 -0.56
C SER A 59 1.76 5.81 0.11
N ASN A 60 1.73 5.66 1.43
CA ASN A 60 2.92 5.41 2.25
C ASN A 60 2.95 3.95 2.74
N LEU A 61 4.13 3.48 3.16
CA LEU A 61 4.30 2.13 3.71
C LEU A 61 3.38 1.85 4.89
N ASP A 62 3.08 2.82 5.75
CA ASP A 62 2.16 2.63 6.87
C ASP A 62 0.76 2.22 6.41
N ILE A 63 0.28 2.81 5.32
CA ILE A 63 -1.03 2.47 4.75
C ILE A 63 -0.99 1.04 4.20
N VAL A 64 0.01 0.74 3.38
CA VAL A 64 0.08 -0.54 2.67
C VAL A 64 0.41 -1.70 3.61
N VAL A 65 1.30 -1.50 4.57
CA VAL A 65 1.70 -2.53 5.54
C VAL A 65 0.67 -2.66 6.65
N ASN A 66 0.38 -1.58 7.39
CA ASN A 66 -0.42 -1.68 8.61
C ASN A 66 -1.93 -1.69 8.33
N LYS A 67 -2.41 -0.86 7.39
CA LYS A 67 -3.85 -0.71 7.14
C LYS A 67 -4.38 -1.65 6.06
N MET A 68 -3.53 -2.15 5.17
CA MET A 68 -3.94 -3.09 4.12
C MET A 68 -3.43 -4.50 4.45
N LEU A 69 -2.13 -4.75 4.36
CA LEU A 69 -1.56 -6.10 4.45
C LEU A 69 -1.77 -6.78 5.83
N VAL A 70 -1.52 -6.08 6.93
CA VAL A 70 -1.74 -6.61 8.29
C VAL A 70 -3.23 -6.73 8.62
N ALA A 71 -4.04 -5.77 8.18
CA ALA A 71 -5.49 -5.82 8.40
C ALA A 71 -6.11 -7.03 7.67
N GLU A 72 -5.70 -7.26 6.42
CA GLU A 72 -6.16 -8.38 5.62
C GLU A 72 -5.69 -9.73 6.19
N ALA A 73 -4.44 -9.82 6.62
CA ALA A 73 -3.95 -11.04 7.28
C ALA A 73 -4.75 -11.40 8.53
N LYS A 74 -5.13 -10.39 9.33
CA LYS A 74 -5.99 -10.59 10.50
C LYS A 74 -7.39 -11.04 10.10
N ALA A 75 -7.96 -10.47 9.03
CA ALA A 75 -9.25 -10.90 8.49
C ALA A 75 -9.23 -12.38 8.05
N MET A 76 -8.08 -12.85 7.57
CA MET A 76 -7.83 -14.25 7.20
C MET A 76 -7.49 -15.18 8.40
N GLY A 77 -7.50 -14.66 9.63
CA GLY A 77 -7.24 -15.45 10.84
C GLY A 77 -5.77 -15.83 11.03
N ALA A 78 -4.84 -15.06 10.47
CA ALA A 78 -3.41 -15.16 10.75
C ALA A 78 -3.01 -14.31 11.97
N LYS A 79 -1.99 -14.73 12.72
CA LYS A 79 -1.48 -13.96 13.89
C LYS A 79 -0.35 -13.02 13.52
N LYS A 80 0.44 -13.38 12.51
CA LYS A 80 1.59 -12.60 12.05
C LYS A 80 1.64 -12.57 10.52
N VAL A 81 2.41 -11.62 10.00
CA VAL A 81 2.73 -11.56 8.57
C VAL A 81 4.23 -11.57 8.41
N GLU A 82 4.73 -12.52 7.63
CA GLU A 82 6.11 -12.53 7.18
C GLU A 82 6.23 -11.63 5.95
N LEU A 83 6.80 -10.44 6.15
CA LEU A 83 7.00 -9.47 5.08
C LEU A 83 8.11 -9.97 4.14
N LYS A 84 7.78 -10.14 2.86
CA LYS A 84 8.74 -10.57 1.82
C LYS A 84 9.35 -9.39 1.08
N SER A 85 8.54 -8.38 0.79
CA SER A 85 9.01 -7.15 0.19
C SER A 85 8.11 -5.98 0.61
N ALA A 86 8.70 -4.81 0.71
CA ALA A 86 7.97 -3.55 0.81
C ALA A 86 8.78 -2.48 0.08
N HIS A 87 8.10 -1.69 -0.74
CA HIS A 87 8.73 -0.58 -1.45
C HIS A 87 7.79 0.62 -1.49
N THR A 88 8.37 1.81 -1.48
CA THR A 88 7.69 3.07 -1.77
C THR A 88 8.53 3.87 -2.75
N THR A 89 7.89 4.68 -3.58
CA THR A 89 8.57 5.75 -4.29
C THR A 89 9.34 6.61 -3.29
N PRO A 90 10.63 6.91 -3.51
CA PRO A 90 11.38 7.85 -2.68
C PRO A 90 10.83 9.27 -2.86
N ARG A 91 10.62 10.00 -1.76
CA ARG A 91 9.94 11.32 -1.78
C ARG A 91 10.71 12.44 -1.09
N HIS A 92 11.88 12.13 -0.53
CA HIS A 92 12.67 13.08 0.24
C HIS A 92 13.99 13.38 -0.45
N GLY A 93 14.60 14.52 -0.08
CA GLY A 93 15.86 14.97 -0.66
C GLY A 93 15.72 15.29 -2.14
N LEU A 94 16.71 14.91 -2.94
CA LEU A 94 16.72 15.17 -4.38
C LEU A 94 15.52 14.55 -5.11
N TYR A 95 14.99 13.44 -4.60
CA TYR A 95 13.82 12.76 -5.16
C TYR A 95 12.51 13.53 -5.00
N ALA A 96 12.46 14.57 -4.15
CA ALA A 96 11.31 15.46 -4.12
C ALA A 96 11.15 16.22 -5.46
N LEU A 97 12.28 16.61 -6.07
CA LEU A 97 12.28 17.40 -7.31
C LEU A 97 11.79 16.61 -8.53
N THR A 98 11.85 15.29 -8.48
CA THR A 98 11.32 14.42 -9.55
C THR A 98 9.79 14.34 -9.56
N GLY A 99 9.13 14.89 -8.53
CA GLY A 99 7.66 14.88 -8.41
C GLY A 99 6.93 15.92 -9.24
N PHE A 100 7.64 16.81 -9.95
CA PHE A 100 7.06 17.90 -10.76
C PHE A 100 5.97 18.70 -10.02
N ILE A 101 5.10 19.43 -10.73
CA ILE A 101 3.98 20.16 -10.11
C ILE A 101 2.92 19.18 -9.59
N ILE A 102 2.69 18.08 -10.31
CA ILE A 102 1.84 16.96 -9.93
C ILE A 102 2.66 15.69 -10.14
N GLY A 103 2.75 14.86 -9.10
CA GLY A 103 3.55 13.65 -9.09
C GLY A 103 2.74 12.46 -8.60
N PHE A 104 3.02 11.29 -9.17
CA PHE A 104 2.45 10.01 -8.74
C PHE A 104 3.43 9.28 -7.84
N THR A 105 2.93 8.67 -6.78
CA THR A 105 3.71 7.81 -5.88
C THR A 105 3.06 6.45 -5.82
N SER A 106 3.86 5.42 -5.57
CA SER A 106 3.37 4.07 -5.37
C SER A 106 4.02 3.46 -4.14
N SER A 107 3.21 2.78 -3.34
CA SER A 107 3.68 1.89 -2.28
C SER A 107 3.14 0.50 -2.53
N SER A 108 3.98 -0.51 -2.32
CA SER A 108 3.59 -1.91 -2.39
C SER A 108 4.21 -2.68 -1.24
N ALA A 109 3.50 -3.70 -0.77
CA ALA A 109 4.03 -4.69 0.14
C ALA A 109 3.49 -6.07 -0.22
N VAL A 110 4.37 -7.06 -0.13
CA VAL A 110 4.02 -8.48 -0.30
C VAL A 110 4.42 -9.21 0.98
N GLY A 111 3.52 -10.04 1.48
CA GLY A 111 3.74 -10.81 2.68
C GLY A 111 2.98 -12.12 2.69
N VAL A 112 3.46 -13.02 3.54
CA VAL A 112 2.80 -14.30 3.79
C VAL A 112 2.18 -14.24 5.18
N ALA A 113 0.86 -14.39 5.24
CA ALA A 113 0.11 -14.50 6.47
C ALA A 113 0.38 -15.88 7.10
N VAL A 114 0.80 -15.88 8.36
CA VAL A 114 1.17 -17.08 9.12
C VAL A 114 0.40 -17.17 10.44
N GLU A 115 0.18 -18.39 10.92
CA GLU A 115 -0.46 -18.65 12.22
C GLU A 115 0.28 -18.15 13.46
#